data_AF-A0A967JXU4-F1
#
_entry.id   AF-A0A967JXU4-F1
#
_cell.length_a   1.000
_cell.length_b   1.000
_cell.length_c   1.000
_cell.angle_alpha   90.00
_cell.angle_beta   90.00
_cell.angle_gamma   90.00
#
_symmetry.space_group_name_H-M   'P 1'
#
loop_
_entity.id
_entity.type
_entity.pdbx_description
1 polymer ?
#
loop_
_entity_poly.entity_id
_entity_poly.type
_entity_poly.pdbx_seq_one_letter_code
_entity_poly.pdbx_strand_id
1 'polypeptide(L)'
;MVFDYYHRLSARQQRIYRRSDEITSLRLPDATPMRALAVPLPAALERADRAATQRLCRRLADAVTERLRVAPVAARVLAVRPSADWGELHGLYECREGAARARITLWMRTAQRRRVVAFRTFLRTLLHEICHHLDYQLLELPDSFHTEGFYKRESSLFHQIVPATQGPRRRARAAHE
;
A
#
# COMPACT_ATOMS: atom_id res chain seq x y z
N MET A 1 -3.70 8.70 18.26
CA MET A 1 -4.67 9.73 17.82
C MET A 1 -5.91 9.01 17.35
N VAL A 2 -7.10 9.50 17.70
CA VAL A 2 -8.37 8.90 17.26
C VAL A 2 -9.00 9.82 16.22
N PHE A 3 -9.42 9.27 15.08
CA PHE A 3 -10.08 10.05 14.02
C PHE A 3 -11.54 10.33 14.38
N ASP A 4 -12.07 11.50 13.98
CA ASP A 4 -13.43 11.96 14.35
C ASP A 4 -14.55 10.95 14.06
N TYR A 5 -14.41 10.18 12.98
CA TYR A 5 -15.43 9.19 12.62
C TYR A 5 -15.56 8.04 13.62
N TYR A 6 -14.55 7.82 14.47
CA TYR A 6 -14.57 6.80 15.52
C TYR A 6 -15.78 6.92 16.43
N HIS A 7 -16.17 8.16 16.78
CA HIS A 7 -17.31 8.40 17.68
C HIS A 7 -18.66 8.04 17.06
N ARG A 8 -18.72 7.87 15.73
CA ARG A 8 -19.90 7.42 14.99
C ARG A 8 -19.97 5.91 14.84
N LEU A 9 -18.94 5.18 15.26
CA LEU A 9 -18.88 3.72 15.18
C LEU A 9 -19.68 3.07 16.31
N SER A 10 -20.34 1.95 16.01
CA SER A 10 -20.94 1.09 17.03
C SER A 10 -19.89 0.55 18.00
N ALA A 11 -20.31 0.11 19.19
CA ALA A 11 -19.38 -0.47 20.17
C ALA A 11 -18.57 -1.67 19.61
N ARG A 12 -19.17 -2.48 18.73
CA ARG A 12 -18.48 -3.57 18.02
C ARG A 12 -17.37 -3.03 17.10
N GLN A 13 -17.70 -2.05 16.27
CA GLN A 13 -16.75 -1.43 15.34
C GLN A 13 -15.63 -0.68 16.08
N GLN A 14 -15.93 -0.01 17.20
CA GLN A 14 -14.90 0.62 18.03
C GLN A 14 -13.90 -0.40 18.60
N ARG A 15 -14.35 -1.60 19.00
CA ARG A 15 -13.44 -2.68 19.43
C ARG A 15 -12.53 -3.13 18.29
N ILE A 16 -13.07 -3.30 17.09
CA ILE A 16 -12.30 -3.68 15.89
C ILE A 16 -11.29 -2.57 15.54
N TYR A 17 -11.72 -1.31 15.58
CA TYR A 17 -10.86 -0.14 15.37
C TYR A 17 -9.66 -0.16 16.33
N ARG A 18 -9.89 -0.32 17.64
CA ARG A 18 -8.80 -0.32 18.62
C ARG A 18 -7.83 -1.49 18.40
N ARG A 19 -8.35 -2.69 18.14
CA ARG A 19 -7.53 -3.87 17.78
C ARG A 19 -6.67 -3.60 16.53
N SER A 20 -7.24 -2.94 15.51
CA SER A 20 -6.48 -2.51 14.34
C SER A 20 -5.41 -1.49 14.69
N ASP A 21 -5.71 -0.52 15.56
CA ASP A 21 -4.79 0.56 15.94
C ASP A 21 -3.54 0.06 16.71
N GLU A 22 -3.69 -1.02 17.49
CA GLU A 22 -2.59 -1.65 18.25
C GLU A 22 -1.51 -2.27 17.34
N ILE A 23 -1.87 -2.70 16.13
CA ILE A 23 -0.95 -3.38 15.21
C ILE A 23 -0.31 -2.34 14.31
N THR A 24 0.93 -1.93 14.61
CA THR A 24 1.57 -0.79 13.93
C THR A 24 2.55 -1.18 12.83
N SER A 25 2.88 -2.46 12.66
CA SER A 25 3.85 -2.90 11.66
C SER A 25 3.56 -4.29 11.12
N LEU A 26 3.98 -4.53 9.88
CA LEU A 26 3.94 -5.83 9.22
C LEU A 26 5.34 -6.18 8.75
N ARG A 27 5.92 -7.25 9.29
CA ARG A 27 7.28 -7.68 8.92
C ARG A 27 7.22 -8.54 7.66
N LEU A 28 7.92 -8.14 6.61
CA LEU A 28 8.19 -8.98 5.44
C LEU A 28 9.41 -9.86 5.76
N PRO A 29 9.30 -11.20 5.75
CA PRO A 29 10.43 -12.08 6.06
C PRO A 29 11.66 -11.86 5.15
N ASP A 30 11.42 -11.54 3.88
CA ASP A 30 12.44 -11.12 2.91
C ASP A 30 11.83 -10.07 1.95
N ALA A 31 12.34 -8.84 2.03
CA ALA A 31 11.87 -7.72 1.20
C ALA A 31 12.61 -7.59 -0.14
N THR A 32 13.64 -8.41 -0.40
CA THR A 32 14.52 -8.29 -1.57
C THR A 32 13.77 -8.37 -2.91
N PRO A 33 12.83 -9.31 -3.12
CA PRO A 33 12.08 -9.36 -4.38
C PRO A 33 11.23 -8.11 -4.60
N MET A 34 10.59 -7.60 -3.55
CA MET A 34 9.76 -6.41 -3.62
C MET A 34 10.60 -5.15 -3.89
N ARG A 35 11.80 -5.05 -3.30
CA ARG A 35 12.76 -3.99 -3.62
C ARG A 35 13.12 -4.01 -5.11
N ALA A 36 13.48 -5.17 -5.65
CA ALA A 36 13.84 -5.31 -7.07
C ALA A 36 12.68 -4.93 -8.00
N LEU A 37 11.44 -5.22 -7.62
CA LEU A 37 10.24 -4.84 -8.38
C LEU A 37 9.89 -3.35 -8.26
N ALA A 38 10.23 -2.70 -7.14
CA ALA A 38 10.00 -1.27 -6.95
C ALA A 38 10.98 -0.40 -7.75
N VAL A 39 12.21 -0.87 -8.01
CA VAL A 39 13.26 -0.13 -8.75
C VAL A 39 12.82 0.35 -10.15
N PRO A 40 12.23 -0.48 -11.03
CA PRO A 40 11.82 -0.04 -12.37
C PRO A 40 10.49 0.73 -12.40
N LEU A 41 9.73 0.77 -11.30
CA LEU A 41 8.40 1.37 -11.27
C LEU A 41 8.38 2.89 -11.54
N PRO A 42 9.31 3.72 -11.01
CA PRO A 42 9.39 5.14 -11.36
C PRO A 42 9.49 5.38 -12.87
N ALA A 43 10.40 4.67 -13.56
CA ALA A 43 10.60 4.82 -14.99
C ALA A 43 9.37 4.39 -15.80
N ALA A 44 8.67 3.33 -15.38
CA ALA A 44 7.42 2.90 -16.02
C ALA A 44 6.32 3.97 -15.88
N LEU A 45 6.23 4.61 -14.71
CA LEU A 45 5.29 5.71 -14.46
C LEU A 45 5.67 6.95 -15.29
N GLU A 46 6.92 7.39 -15.26
CA GLU A 46 7.39 8.56 -16.02
C GLU A 46 7.10 8.45 -17.52
N ARG A 47 7.27 7.26 -18.08
CA ARG A 47 6.94 6.95 -19.49
C ARG A 47 5.45 6.76 -19.75
N ALA A 48 4.61 6.84 -18.72
CA ALA A 48 3.20 6.51 -18.73
C ALA A 48 2.89 5.10 -19.33
N ASP A 49 3.81 4.15 -19.15
CA ASP A 49 3.64 2.78 -19.62
C ASP A 49 2.72 2.01 -18.66
N ARG A 50 1.43 2.01 -19.01
CA ARG A 50 0.39 1.31 -18.24
C ARG A 50 0.64 -0.19 -18.16
N ALA A 51 1.15 -0.80 -19.23
CA ALA A 51 1.34 -2.24 -19.27
C ALA A 51 2.51 -2.67 -18.36
N ALA A 52 3.63 -1.94 -18.40
CA ALA A 52 4.73 -2.15 -17.46
C ALA A 52 4.29 -1.90 -16.01
N THR A 53 3.60 -0.78 -15.76
CA THR A 53 3.08 -0.44 -14.42
C THR A 53 2.16 -1.54 -13.89
N GLN A 54 1.23 -2.03 -14.70
CA GLN A 54 0.34 -3.16 -14.39
C GLN A 54 1.10 -4.43 -14.01
N ARG A 55 2.11 -4.82 -14.82
CA ARG A 55 2.92 -6.02 -14.55
C ARG A 55 3.68 -5.90 -13.24
N LEU A 56 4.28 -4.74 -12.98
CA LEU A 56 5.03 -4.48 -11.74
C LEU A 56 4.11 -4.48 -10.50
N CYS A 57 2.94 -3.84 -10.58
CA CYS A 57 1.97 -3.84 -9.48
C CYS A 57 1.47 -5.25 -9.15
N ARG A 58 1.16 -6.05 -10.17
CA ARG A 58 0.75 -7.45 -9.99
C ARG A 58 1.84 -8.25 -9.29
N ARG A 59 3.08 -8.18 -9.78
CA ARG A 59 4.22 -8.90 -9.19
C ARG A 59 4.52 -8.43 -7.77
N LEU A 60 4.37 -7.14 -7.46
CA LEU A 60 4.52 -6.62 -6.10
C LEU A 60 3.45 -7.19 -5.16
N ALA A 61 2.18 -7.18 -5.58
CA ALA A 61 1.09 -7.74 -4.79
C ALA A 61 1.28 -9.25 -4.57
N ASP A 62 1.59 -10.01 -5.64
CA ASP A 62 1.87 -11.44 -5.58
C ASP A 62 3.02 -11.72 -4.59
N ALA A 63 4.16 -11.03 -4.75
CA ALA A 63 5.33 -11.21 -3.88
C ALA A 63 5.05 -10.89 -2.40
N VAL A 64 4.26 -9.85 -2.09
CA VAL A 64 3.87 -9.57 -0.70
C VAL A 64 2.98 -10.68 -0.14
N THR A 65 1.96 -11.10 -0.88
CA THR A 65 1.03 -12.14 -0.42
C THR A 65 1.71 -13.51 -0.26
N GLU A 66 2.62 -13.87 -1.16
CA GLU A 66 3.41 -15.10 -1.08
C GLU A 66 4.33 -15.11 0.14
N ARG A 67 5.03 -13.99 0.40
CA ARG A 67 5.96 -13.88 1.54
C ARG A 67 5.25 -13.93 2.89
N LEU A 68 4.01 -13.45 2.94
CA LEU A 68 3.16 -13.49 4.13
C LEU A 68 2.25 -14.73 4.18
N ARG A 69 2.32 -15.61 3.18
CA ARG A 69 1.54 -16.85 3.07
C ARG A 69 0.03 -16.65 3.21
N VAL A 70 -0.48 -15.58 2.62
CA VAL A 70 -1.92 -15.28 2.57
C VAL A 70 -2.49 -15.57 1.18
N ALA A 71 -3.83 -15.61 1.08
CA ALA A 71 -4.49 -15.67 -0.21
C ALA A 71 -4.01 -14.53 -1.13
N PRO A 72 -3.90 -14.75 -2.44
CA PRO A 72 -3.31 -13.75 -3.32
C PRO A 72 -4.34 -12.65 -3.67
N VAL A 73 -3.92 -11.41 -3.98
CA VAL A 73 -4.82 -10.28 -4.38
C VAL A 73 -4.55 -9.75 -5.79
N ALA A 74 -5.57 -9.61 -6.62
CA ALA A 74 -5.40 -9.22 -8.03
C ALA A 74 -5.22 -7.70 -8.16
N ALA A 75 -4.08 -7.22 -8.64
CA ALA A 75 -3.87 -5.79 -8.91
C ALA A 75 -4.25 -5.42 -10.35
N ARG A 76 -4.96 -4.29 -10.54
CA ARG A 76 -5.32 -3.71 -11.84
C ARG A 76 -4.96 -2.23 -11.89
N VAL A 77 -4.33 -1.79 -12.97
CA VAL A 77 -3.93 -0.39 -13.22
C VAL A 77 -4.73 0.16 -14.38
N LEU A 78 -5.51 1.19 -14.10
CA LEU A 78 -6.33 1.94 -15.04
C LEU A 78 -5.68 3.30 -15.36
N ALA A 79 -6.09 3.89 -16.48
CA ALA A 79 -5.49 5.11 -17.00
C ALA A 79 -5.92 6.35 -16.21
N VAL A 80 -7.23 6.64 -16.16
CA VAL A 80 -7.77 7.86 -15.55
C VAL A 80 -8.74 7.50 -14.44
N ARG A 81 -8.59 8.19 -13.31
CA ARG A 81 -9.43 8.10 -12.13
C ARG A 81 -10.86 8.60 -12.44
N PRO A 82 -11.92 7.85 -12.10
CA PRO A 82 -13.28 8.36 -12.21
C PRO A 82 -13.43 9.57 -11.27
N SER A 83 -14.00 10.66 -11.79
CA SER A 83 -14.43 11.80 -10.97
C SER A 83 -15.82 11.50 -10.44
N ALA A 84 -15.97 11.43 -9.12
CA ALA A 84 -17.27 11.32 -8.47
C ALA A 84 -17.24 12.08 -7.13
N ASP A 85 -18.41 12.49 -6.67
CA ASP A 85 -18.59 13.39 -5.52
C ASP A 85 -18.26 12.76 -4.15
N TRP A 86 -17.95 11.46 -4.10
CA TRP A 86 -17.65 10.72 -2.86
C TRP A 86 -16.17 10.76 -2.43
N GLY A 87 -15.44 11.82 -2.79
CA GLY A 87 -14.08 12.08 -2.31
C GLY A 87 -12.96 11.40 -3.11
N GLU A 88 -11.71 11.64 -2.69
CA GLU A 88 -10.52 11.21 -3.44
C GLU A 88 -10.17 9.72 -3.25
N LEU A 89 -10.84 8.80 -3.97
CA LEU A 89 -10.41 7.40 -4.10
C LEU A 89 -8.98 7.30 -4.68
N HIS A 90 -7.97 7.12 -3.84
CA HIS A 90 -6.58 6.94 -4.31
C HIS A 90 -6.36 5.54 -4.91
N GLY A 91 -6.95 4.52 -4.31
CA GLY A 91 -7.07 3.14 -4.80
C GLY A 91 -8.44 2.57 -4.44
N LEU A 92 -8.73 1.35 -4.88
CA LEU A 92 -9.94 0.63 -4.51
C LEU A 92 -9.62 -0.84 -4.26
N TYR A 93 -9.77 -1.28 -3.02
CA TYR A 93 -9.81 -2.68 -2.63
C TYR A 93 -11.25 -3.20 -2.64
N GLU A 94 -11.48 -4.31 -3.35
CA GLU A 94 -12.76 -4.99 -3.45
C GLU A 94 -12.60 -6.45 -2.99
N CYS A 95 -13.29 -6.78 -1.89
CA CYS A 95 -13.48 -8.16 -1.45
C CYS A 95 -14.96 -8.50 -1.62
N ARG A 96 -15.35 -8.92 -2.82
CA ARG A 96 -16.73 -9.33 -3.10
C ARG A 96 -16.96 -10.76 -2.62
N GLU A 97 -18.05 -10.97 -1.89
CA GLU A 97 -18.54 -12.30 -1.54
C GLU A 97 -18.77 -13.11 -2.83
N GLY A 98 -18.22 -14.33 -2.89
CA GLY A 98 -18.27 -15.20 -4.08
C GLY A 98 -17.26 -14.90 -5.20
N ALA A 99 -16.41 -13.86 -5.08
CA ALA A 99 -15.33 -13.66 -6.03
C ALA A 99 -14.16 -14.63 -5.78
N ALA A 100 -13.60 -15.20 -6.84
CA ALA A 100 -12.45 -16.12 -6.73
C ALA A 100 -11.19 -15.46 -6.13
N ARG A 101 -11.06 -14.13 -6.23
CA ARG A 101 -9.92 -13.37 -5.69
C ARG A 101 -10.33 -11.93 -5.38
N ALA A 102 -9.86 -11.40 -4.25
CA ALA A 102 -9.96 -9.97 -3.96
C ALA A 102 -9.21 -9.14 -5.02
N ARG A 103 -9.63 -7.90 -5.24
CA ARG A 103 -9.09 -7.04 -6.31
C ARG A 103 -8.65 -5.69 -5.77
N ILE A 104 -7.51 -5.21 -6.25
CA ILE A 104 -7.00 -3.86 -6.05
C ILE A 104 -7.05 -3.14 -7.40
N THR A 105 -7.69 -1.98 -7.46
CA THR A 105 -7.70 -1.10 -8.63
C THR A 105 -6.96 0.19 -8.31
N LEU A 106 -6.03 0.57 -9.19
CA LEU A 106 -5.20 1.76 -9.08
C LEU A 106 -5.33 2.61 -10.35
N TRP A 107 -5.10 3.92 -10.22
CA TRP A 107 -5.07 4.84 -11.34
C TRP A 107 -3.69 5.48 -11.44
N MET A 108 -3.07 5.37 -12.62
CA MET A 108 -1.74 5.93 -12.81
C MET A 108 -1.75 7.42 -13.15
N ARG A 109 -2.92 8.02 -13.42
CA ARG A 109 -3.06 9.47 -13.66
C ARG A 109 -4.06 10.12 -12.72
N THR A 110 -3.76 11.34 -12.30
CA THR A 110 -4.64 12.19 -11.47
C THR A 110 -5.95 12.51 -12.19
N ALA A 111 -7.07 12.60 -11.45
CA ALA A 111 -8.39 12.87 -12.03
C ALA A 111 -8.46 14.18 -12.84
N GLN A 112 -8.11 15.32 -12.22
CA GLN A 112 -8.30 16.65 -12.82
C GLN A 112 -7.29 16.97 -13.93
N ARG A 113 -6.00 16.74 -13.68
CA ARG A 113 -4.91 17.18 -14.58
C ARG A 113 -4.39 16.09 -15.51
N ARG A 114 -4.88 14.84 -15.37
CA ARG A 114 -4.42 13.64 -16.11
C ARG A 114 -2.90 13.44 -16.13
N ARG A 115 -2.18 14.01 -15.15
CA ARG A 115 -0.73 13.85 -14.98
C ARG A 115 -0.45 12.50 -14.35
N VAL A 116 0.68 11.90 -14.69
CA VAL A 116 1.10 10.66 -14.02
C VAL A 116 1.34 10.95 -12.54
N VAL A 117 0.86 10.05 -11.69
CA VAL A 117 1.04 10.11 -10.23
C VAL A 117 2.52 9.88 -9.89
N ALA A 118 3.05 10.68 -8.97
CA ALA A 118 4.42 10.51 -8.50
C ALA A 118 4.66 9.12 -7.92
N PHE A 119 5.85 8.54 -8.14
CA PHE A 119 6.19 7.17 -7.73
C PHE A 119 5.87 6.89 -6.25
N ARG A 120 6.31 7.75 -5.33
CA ARG A 120 6.07 7.55 -3.89
C ARG A 120 4.59 7.52 -3.57
N THR A 121 3.80 8.43 -4.14
CA THR A 121 2.35 8.46 -3.95
C THR A 121 1.71 7.19 -4.49
N PHE A 122 2.04 6.81 -5.73
CA PHE A 122 1.48 5.62 -6.37
C PHE A 122 1.80 4.33 -5.61
N LEU A 123 3.05 4.16 -5.16
CA LEU A 123 3.45 2.99 -4.39
C LEU A 123 2.75 2.94 -3.02
N ARG A 124 2.67 4.07 -2.31
CA ARG A 124 1.93 4.15 -1.03
C ARG A 124 0.46 3.79 -1.22
N THR A 125 -0.17 4.22 -2.31
CA THR A 125 -1.54 3.80 -2.64
C THR A 125 -1.63 2.29 -2.86
N LEU A 126 -0.73 1.68 -3.63
CA LEU A 126 -0.72 0.21 -3.79
C LEU A 126 -0.57 -0.50 -2.43
N LEU A 127 0.35 -0.05 -1.59
CA LEU A 127 0.59 -0.64 -0.28
C LEU A 127 -0.57 -0.42 0.69
N HIS A 128 -1.27 0.70 0.60
CA HIS A 128 -2.50 0.97 1.33
C HIS A 128 -3.58 -0.06 1.01
N GLU A 129 -3.83 -0.31 -0.27
CA GLU A 129 -4.83 -1.33 -0.67
C GLU A 129 -4.37 -2.77 -0.33
N ILE A 130 -3.05 -3.03 -0.37
CA ILE A 130 -2.50 -4.30 0.13
C ILE A 130 -2.70 -4.41 1.65
N CYS A 131 -2.53 -3.34 2.42
CA CYS A 131 -2.80 -3.35 3.86
C CYS A 131 -4.25 -3.71 4.17
N HIS A 132 -5.22 -3.19 3.40
CA HIS A 132 -6.62 -3.64 3.52
C HIS A 132 -6.75 -5.15 3.31
N HIS A 133 -6.09 -5.70 2.28
CA HIS A 133 -6.09 -7.14 2.06
C HIS A 133 -5.49 -7.93 3.24
N LEU A 134 -4.36 -7.46 3.78
CA LEU A 134 -3.65 -8.11 4.89
C LEU A 134 -4.43 -7.99 6.21
N ASP A 135 -5.17 -6.91 6.43
CA ASP A 135 -6.05 -6.78 7.59
C ASP A 135 -7.07 -7.92 7.62
N TYR A 136 -7.65 -8.28 6.47
CA TYR A 136 -8.59 -9.40 6.38
C TYR A 136 -7.91 -10.77 6.40
N GLN A 137 -6.85 -10.96 5.61
CA GLN A 137 -6.28 -12.30 5.38
C GLN A 137 -5.18 -12.70 6.37
N LEU A 138 -4.43 -11.74 6.91
CA LEU A 138 -3.32 -12.00 7.83
C LEU A 138 -3.71 -11.71 9.29
N LEU A 139 -4.41 -10.60 9.52
CA LEU A 139 -4.78 -10.15 10.86
C LEU A 139 -6.19 -10.61 11.28
N GLU A 140 -6.95 -11.17 10.33
CA GLU A 140 -8.31 -11.67 10.52
C GLU A 140 -9.24 -10.63 11.18
N LEU A 141 -9.06 -9.37 10.78
CA LEU A 141 -9.91 -8.27 11.23
C LEU A 141 -11.24 -8.33 10.46
N PRO A 142 -12.40 -8.27 11.14
CA PRO A 142 -13.70 -8.29 10.46
C PRO A 142 -13.95 -7.06 9.57
N ASP A 143 -13.35 -5.92 9.92
CA ASP A 143 -13.41 -4.67 9.19
C ASP A 143 -12.01 -4.04 9.17
N SER A 144 -11.62 -3.42 8.06
CA SER A 144 -10.35 -2.70 7.95
C SER A 144 -10.56 -1.18 8.03
N PHE A 145 -10.39 -0.62 9.23
CA PHE A 145 -10.50 0.81 9.49
C PHE A 145 -9.18 1.55 9.28
N HIS A 146 -9.24 2.78 8.75
CA HIS A 146 -8.11 3.71 8.65
C HIS A 146 -7.72 4.29 10.01
N THR A 147 -7.07 3.48 10.83
CA THR A 147 -6.53 3.86 12.15
C THR A 147 -5.11 4.41 12.04
N GLU A 148 -4.55 4.98 13.11
CA GLU A 148 -3.14 5.37 13.12
C GLU A 148 -2.24 4.13 12.94
N GLY A 149 -2.60 3.01 13.57
CA GLY A 149 -1.98 1.70 13.36
C GLY A 149 -2.00 1.27 11.90
N PHE A 150 -3.11 1.44 11.19
CA PHE A 150 -3.21 1.14 9.75
C PHE A 150 -2.19 1.94 8.93
N TYR A 151 -2.11 3.25 9.13
CA TYR A 151 -1.14 4.11 8.41
C TYR A 151 0.31 3.77 8.77
N LYS A 152 0.57 3.36 10.02
CA LYS A 152 1.89 2.86 10.45
C LYS A 152 2.22 1.52 9.79
N ARG A 153 1.27 0.59 9.62
CA ARG A 153 1.47 -0.68 8.88
C ARG A 153 1.87 -0.40 7.43
N GLU A 154 1.13 0.45 6.74
CA GLU A 154 1.46 0.85 5.37
C GLU A 154 2.86 1.46 5.29
N SER A 155 3.18 2.40 6.19
CA SER A 155 4.50 3.01 6.26
C SER A 155 5.61 1.98 6.55
N SER A 156 5.33 0.98 7.40
CA SER A 156 6.27 -0.09 7.71
C SER A 156 6.61 -0.94 6.48
N LEU A 157 5.62 -1.26 5.63
CA LEU A 157 5.85 -1.96 4.36
C LEU A 157 6.63 -1.07 3.39
N PHE A 158 6.25 0.20 3.29
CA PHE A 158 6.93 1.15 2.42
C PHE A 158 8.42 1.25 2.74
N HIS A 159 8.81 1.40 4.01
CA HIS A 159 10.22 1.50 4.40
C HIS A 159 11.01 0.19 4.21
N GLN A 160 10.34 -0.96 4.23
CA GLN A 160 10.98 -2.24 3.91
C GLN A 160 11.26 -2.40 2.41
N ILE A 161 10.41 -1.84 1.54
CA ILE A 161 10.47 -1.95 0.07
C ILE A 161 11.29 -0.82 -0.56
N VAL A 162 11.19 0.39 -0.02
CA VAL A 162 11.95 1.56 -0.43
C VAL A 162 12.88 1.92 0.72
N PRO A 163 14.08 1.32 0.79
CA PRO A 163 15.05 1.70 1.81
C PRO A 163 15.32 3.20 1.66
N ALA A 164 15.48 3.89 2.79
CA ALA A 164 15.94 5.27 2.76
C ALA A 164 17.20 5.32 1.90
N THR A 165 17.20 6.20 0.89
CA THR A 165 18.42 6.53 0.16
C THR A 165 19.48 6.78 1.22
N GLN A 166 20.57 6.02 1.22
CA GLN A 166 21.66 6.29 2.14
C GLN A 166 22.11 7.72 1.84
N GLY A 167 21.66 8.68 2.65
CA GLY A 167 22.28 10.00 2.69
C GLY A 167 23.77 9.79 2.93
N PRO A 168 24.64 10.71 2.46
CA PRO A 168 26.07 10.52 2.50
C PRO A 168 26.48 10.00 3.89
N ARG A 169 27.02 8.78 3.94
CA ARG A 169 27.62 8.22 5.16
C ARG A 169 28.57 9.28 5.66
N ARG A 170 28.26 9.94 6.78
CA ARG A 170 29.18 10.83 7.46
C ARG A 170 30.46 10.03 7.64
N ARG A 171 31.48 10.32 6.83
CA ARG A 171 32.80 9.71 6.99
C ARG A 171 33.18 9.97 8.44
N ALA A 172 33.37 8.90 9.20
CA ALA A 172 34.01 8.99 10.50
C ALA A 172 35.32 9.76 10.26
N ARG A 173 35.44 10.92 10.90
CA ARG A 173 36.67 11.69 10.91
C ARG A 173 37.69 10.77 11.59
N ALA A 174 38.61 10.22 10.81
CA ALA A 174 39.81 9.62 11.38
C ALA A 174 40.51 10.76 12.13
N ALA A 175 40.53 10.67 13.46
CA ALA A 175 41.47 11.41 14.25
C ALA A 175 42.85 10.84 13.89
N HIS A 176 43.65 11.64 13.18
CA HIS A 176 45.09 11.41 13.18
C HIS A 176 45.66 12.14 14.40
N GLU A 177 46.48 11.38 15.11
CA GLU A 177 47.41 11.76 16.17
C GLU A 177 48.28 12.97 15.80
#